data_AF-A0A3S4S7G7-F1
#
_entry.id   AF-A0A3S4S7G7-F1
#
_cell.length_a   1.000
_cell.length_b   1.000
_cell.length_c   1.000
_cell.angle_alpha   90.00
_cell.angle_beta   90.00
_cell.angle_gamma   90.00
#
_symmetry.space_group_name_H-M   'P 1'
#
loop_
_entity.id
_entity.type
_entity.pdbx_description
1 polymer ?
#
loop_
_entity_poly.entity_id
_entity_poly.type
_entity_poly.pdbx_seq_one_letter_code
_entity_poly.pdbx_strand_id
1 'polypeptide(L)' 'MTTEYAIGTIAAAAFGAILYTVVTGDSIVGALTNIISRALTTNI' A
#
# COMPACT_ATOMS: atom_id res chain seq x y z
N MET A 1 -17.50 15.34 25.03
CA MET A 1 -16.37 15.04 24.12
C MET A 1 -16.98 14.32 22.92
N THR A 2 -17.11 15.00 21.78
CA THR A 2 -17.97 14.53 20.68
C THR A 2 -17.26 13.51 19.80
N THR A 3 -17.99 12.47 19.42
CA THR A 3 -17.51 11.31 18.64
C THR A 3 -16.93 11.72 17.29
N GLU A 4 -17.37 12.84 16.70
CA GLU A 4 -16.77 13.40 15.48
C GLU A 4 -15.25 13.58 15.56
N TYR A 5 -14.72 14.06 16.69
CA TYR A 5 -13.28 14.29 16.82
C TYR A 5 -12.48 12.98 16.96
N ALA A 6 -13.11 11.92 17.49
CA ALA A 6 -12.51 10.60 17.59
C ALA A 6 -12.51 9.85 16.25
N ILE A 7 -13.49 10.12 15.40
CA ILE A 7 -13.57 9.53 14.06
C ILE A 7 -12.40 9.98 13.18
N GLY A 8 -11.97 11.24 13.29
CA GLY A 8 -10.81 11.75 12.54
C GLY A 8 -9.51 10.99 12.86
N THR A 9 -9.26 10.67 14.13
CA THR A 9 -8.09 9.90 14.56
C THR A 9 -8.17 8.43 14.13
N ILE A 10 -9.35 7.80 14.23
CA ILE A 10 -9.55 6.42 13.78
C ILE A 10 -9.38 6.32 12.27
N ALA A 11 -9.92 7.27 11.50
CA ALA A 11 -9.77 7.32 10.06
C ALA A 11 -8.29 7.49 9.65
N ALA A 12 -7.56 8.39 10.32
CA ALA A 12 -6.13 8.57 10.07
C ALA A 12 -5.28 7.33 10.41
N ALA A 13 -5.56 6.67 11.53
CA ALA A 13 -4.89 5.43 11.92
C ALA A 13 -5.18 4.28 10.95
N ALA A 14 -6.44 4.12 10.52
CA ALA A 14 -6.84 3.11 9.54
C ALA A 14 -6.16 3.35 8.18
N PHE A 15 -6.08 4.60 7.72
CA PHE A 15 -5.37 4.94 6.49
C PHE A 15 -3.86 4.65 6.58
N GLY A 16 -3.23 4.99 7.70
CA GLY A 16 -1.82 4.66 7.96
C GLY A 16 -1.55 3.15 7.97
N ALA A 17 -2.44 2.37 8.58
CA ALA A 17 -2.36 0.91 8.58
C ALA A 17 -2.49 0.34 7.15
N ILE A 18 -3.44 0.85 6.35
CA ILE A 18 -3.59 0.45 4.94
C ILE A 18 -2.32 0.79 4.15
N LEU A 19 -1.79 2.00 4.26
CA LEU A 19 -0.56 2.38 3.56
C LEU A 19 0.64 1.53 3.97
N TYR A 20 0.77 1.19 5.25
CA TYR A 20 1.80 0.28 5.73
C TYR A 20 1.64 -1.11 5.11
N THR A 21 0.41 -1.64 5.02
CA THR A 21 0.19 -2.93 4.34
C THR A 21 0.46 -2.88 2.84
N VAL A 22 0.25 -1.74 2.16
CA VAL A 22 0.59 -1.60 0.74
C VAL A 22 2.11 -1.55 0.56
N VAL A 23 2.80 -0.77 1.39
CA VAL A 23 4.26 -0.60 1.32
C VAL A 23 5.00 -1.87 1.75
N THR A 24 4.54 -2.54 2.80
CA THR A 24 5.18 -3.71 3.40
C THR A 24 4.62 -5.03 2.87
N GLY A 25 3.45 -5.02 2.25
CA GLY A 25 2.89 -6.19 1.60
C GLY A 25 3.62 -6.54 0.31
N ASP A 26 3.50 -7.81 -0.08
CA ASP A 26 3.99 -8.37 -1.35
C ASP A 26 3.54 -7.59 -2.60
N SER A 27 2.61 -6.64 -2.47
CA SER A 27 2.09 -5.82 -3.56
C SER A 27 3.16 -4.98 -4.26
N ILE A 28 4.05 -4.29 -3.54
CA ILE A 28 5.07 -3.43 -4.17
C ILE A 28 6.23 -4.26 -4.71
N VAL A 29 6.70 -5.25 -3.92
CA VAL A 29 7.77 -6.16 -4.36
C VAL A 29 7.28 -6.98 -5.56
N GLY A 30 6.08 -7.55 -5.51
CA GLY A 30 5.47 -8.27 -6.62
C GLY A 30 5.21 -7.39 -7.85
N ALA A 31 4.77 -6.14 -7.67
CA ALA A 31 4.63 -5.20 -8.79
C ALA A 31 5.99 -4.88 -9.43
N LEU A 32 7.04 -4.64 -8.64
CA LEU A 32 8.39 -4.39 -9.15
C LEU A 32 8.98 -5.63 -9.83
N THR A 33 8.82 -6.81 -9.23
CA THR A 33 9.23 -8.08 -9.83
C THR A 33 8.51 -8.32 -11.15
N ASN A 34 7.22 -8.01 -11.25
CA ASN A 34 6.45 -8.12 -12.49
C ASN A 34 6.93 -7.12 -13.55
N ILE A 35 7.21 -5.87 -13.18
CA ILE A 35 7.80 -4.87 -14.08
C ILE A 35 9.17 -5.35 -14.61
N ILE A 36 10.05 -5.84 -13.73
CA ILE A 36 11.36 -6.36 -14.12
C ILE A 36 11.20 -7.60 -15.01
N SER A 37 10.31 -8.52 -14.66
CA SER A 37 10.04 -9.73 -15.45
C SER A 37 9.50 -9.39 -16.84
N ARG A 38 8.64 -8.37 -16.96
CA ARG A 38 8.16 -7.86 -18.25
C ARG A 38 9.30 -7.22 -19.05
N ALA A 39 10.12 -6.38 -18.43
CA ALA A 39 11.27 -5.76 -19.10
C ALA A 39 12.27 -6.80 -19.62
N LEU A 40 12.51 -7.85 -18.83
CA LEU A 40 13.38 -8.96 -19.23
C LEU A 40 12.74 -9.82 -20.32
N THR A 41 11.43 -10.08 -20.27
CA THR A 41 10.72 -10.86 -21.30
C THR A 41 10.47 -10.09 -22.60
N THR A 42 10.51 -8.75 -22.56
CA THR A 42 10.43 -7.87 -23.74
C THR A 42 11.73 -7.85 -24.57
N ASN A 43 12.77 -8.58 -24.16
CA ASN A 43 13.96 -8.83 -24.99
C ASN A 43 13.78 -10.07 -25.90
N ILE A 44 12.76 -10.04 -26.76
CA ILE A 44 12.64 -10.88 -27.97
C ILE A 44 12.21 -10.04 -29.17
#